data_AF-A0A3N7CGM3-F1
#
_entry.id   AF-A0A3N7CGM3-F1
#
_cell.length_a   1.000
_cell.length_b   1.000
_cell.length_c   1.000
_cell.angle_alpha   90.00
_cell.angle_beta   90.00
_cell.angle_gamma   90.00
#
_symmetry.space_group_name_H-M   'P 1'
#
loop_
_entity.id
_entity.type
_entity.pdbx_description
1 polymer ?
#
loop_
_entity_poly.entity_id
_entity_poly.type
_entity_poly.pdbx_seq_one_letter_code
_entity_poly.pdbx_strand_id
1 'polypeptide(L)'
;MKKVLLGLLALAGTAGIAAANTLTITNLTSCPYTLSISGTGSGGGGAMVGAGASITYTSGAGLNIGAIKIMYVSGTNFTQVNVGYGFFYSNSIGQPTPPCLTGTYFTASWAQASPTDNATLVIF
;
A
#
# COMPACT_ATOMS: atom_id res chain seq x y z
N MET A 1 -12.03 -32.11 -33.78
CA MET A 1 -10.72 -31.69 -33.23
C MET A 1 -10.50 -30.18 -33.21
N LYS A 2 -11.00 -29.38 -34.17
CA LYS A 2 -10.84 -27.90 -34.20
C LYS A 2 -11.47 -27.15 -33.00
N LYS A 3 -12.54 -27.70 -32.41
CA LYS A 3 -13.28 -27.07 -31.29
C LYS A 3 -12.55 -27.15 -29.94
N VAL A 4 -11.69 -28.15 -29.75
CA VAL A 4 -10.94 -28.36 -28.50
C VAL A 4 -9.76 -27.37 -28.40
N LEU A 5 -9.14 -27.04 -29.55
CA LEU A 5 -8.04 -26.09 -29.61
C LEU A 5 -8.49 -24.66 -29.24
N LEU A 6 -9.67 -24.23 -29.71
CA LEU A 6 -10.24 -22.92 -29.36
C LEU A 6 -10.59 -22.80 -27.87
N GLY A 7 -11.05 -23.90 -27.23
CA GLY A 7 -11.29 -23.93 -25.79
C GLY A 7 -10.02 -23.80 -24.95
N LEU A 8 -8.93 -24.43 -25.39
CA LEU A 8 -7.61 -24.34 -24.72
C LEU A 8 -6.99 -22.94 -24.84
N LEU A 9 -7.11 -22.28 -26.00
CA LEU A 9 -6.62 -20.90 -26.14
C LEU A 9 -7.47 -19.90 -25.34
N ALA A 10 -8.78 -20.10 -25.23
CA ALA A 10 -9.63 -19.27 -24.38
C ALA A 10 -9.28 -19.41 -22.90
N LEU A 11 -8.99 -20.64 -22.43
CA LEU A 11 -8.62 -20.90 -21.04
C LEU A 11 -7.21 -20.41 -20.70
N ALA A 12 -6.27 -20.48 -21.66
CA ALA A 12 -4.94 -19.88 -21.54
C ALA A 12 -5.00 -18.34 -21.53
N GLY A 13 -5.95 -17.74 -22.26
CA GLY A 13 -6.17 -16.29 -22.27
C GLY A 13 -6.68 -15.74 -20.93
N THR A 14 -7.50 -16.50 -20.20
CA THR A 14 -8.02 -16.09 -18.88
C THR A 14 -7.05 -16.38 -17.73
N ALA A 15 -6.14 -17.35 -17.88
CA ALA A 15 -5.15 -17.69 -16.85
C ALA A 15 -3.99 -16.68 -16.75
N GLY A 16 -3.89 -15.73 -17.68
CA GLY A 16 -2.76 -14.78 -17.78
C GLY A 16 -2.97 -13.41 -17.13
N ILE A 17 -4.18 -13.07 -16.66
CA ILE A 17 -4.40 -11.79 -15.98
C ILE A 17 -4.21 -12.02 -14.49
N ALA A 18 -3.01 -11.75 -13.97
CA ALA A 18 -2.80 -11.75 -12.52
C ALA A 18 -3.78 -10.76 -11.88
N ALA A 19 -4.57 -11.24 -10.92
CA ALA A 19 -5.57 -10.45 -10.24
C ALA A 19 -4.92 -9.25 -9.55
N ALA A 20 -5.51 -8.06 -9.71
CA ALA A 20 -5.12 -6.91 -8.92
C ALA A 20 -5.50 -7.16 -7.46
N ASN A 21 -4.59 -6.91 -6.53
CA ASN A 21 -4.89 -6.95 -5.10
C ASN A 21 -5.22 -5.55 -4.58
N THR A 22 -5.95 -5.51 -3.48
CA THR A 22 -6.38 -4.26 -2.84
C THR A 22 -5.63 -4.03 -1.53
N LEU A 23 -5.37 -2.76 -1.23
CA LEU A 23 -4.82 -2.30 0.03
C LEU A 23 -5.81 -1.35 0.69
N THR A 24 -6.32 -1.73 1.85
CA THR A 24 -7.09 -0.84 2.72
C THR A 24 -6.15 -0.14 3.69
N ILE A 25 -6.21 1.19 3.72
CA ILE A 25 -5.35 2.04 4.54
C ILE A 25 -6.22 2.79 5.51
N THR A 26 -5.94 2.68 6.80
CA THR A 26 -6.64 3.42 7.86
C THR A 26 -5.65 4.27 8.62
N ASN A 27 -5.90 5.58 8.65
CA ASN A 27 -5.11 6.53 9.41
C ASN A 27 -5.87 6.93 10.67
N LEU A 28 -5.38 6.49 11.82
CA LEU A 28 -5.94 6.80 13.13
C LEU A 28 -5.30 8.04 13.77
N THR A 29 -4.33 8.67 13.09
CA THR A 29 -3.68 9.88 13.59
C THR A 29 -4.40 11.14 13.11
N SER A 30 -4.06 12.25 13.75
CA SER A 30 -4.49 13.61 13.38
C SER A 30 -3.68 14.24 12.25
N CYS A 31 -2.72 13.51 11.66
CA CYS A 31 -1.86 14.00 10.58
C CYS A 31 -2.25 13.41 9.23
N PRO A 32 -2.26 14.18 8.14
CA PRO A 32 -2.32 13.62 6.80
C PRO A 32 -0.95 13.02 6.40
N TYR A 33 -0.96 11.96 5.59
CA TYR A 33 0.25 11.35 5.07
C TYR A 33 0.21 11.18 3.56
N THR A 34 1.36 11.39 2.92
CA THR A 34 1.62 11.01 1.54
C THR A 34 2.17 9.59 1.51
N LEU A 35 1.65 8.78 0.62
CA LEU A 35 1.88 7.36 0.53
C LEU A 35 2.51 7.04 -0.82
N SER A 36 3.63 6.32 -0.82
CA SER A 36 4.18 5.72 -2.03
C SER A 36 3.96 4.21 -1.95
N ILE A 37 3.07 3.71 -2.81
CA ILE A 37 2.57 2.33 -2.76
C ILE A 37 3.26 1.53 -3.88
N SER A 38 3.70 0.30 -3.61
CA SER A 38 4.19 -0.58 -4.68
C SER A 38 3.03 -1.18 -5.49
N GLY A 39 3.31 -1.73 -6.67
CA GLY A 39 2.28 -2.34 -7.51
C GLY A 39 1.42 -1.36 -8.32
N THR A 40 1.87 -0.11 -8.44
CA THR A 40 1.16 0.99 -9.14
C THR A 40 1.58 1.17 -10.62
N GLY A 41 2.51 0.38 -11.14
CA GLY A 41 3.14 0.57 -12.46
C GLY A 41 4.31 1.58 -12.44
N SER A 42 4.82 1.94 -13.61
CA SER A 42 6.03 2.77 -13.84
C SER A 42 5.95 4.24 -13.37
N GLY A 43 4.96 4.58 -12.55
CA GLY A 43 4.75 5.93 -12.01
C GLY A 43 4.71 6.04 -10.49
N GLY A 44 4.90 4.95 -9.73
CA GLY A 44 4.93 4.99 -8.26
C GLY A 44 3.74 5.75 -7.66
N GLY A 45 2.54 5.17 -7.71
CA GLY A 45 1.28 5.79 -7.34
C GLY A 45 1.36 6.41 -5.95
N GLY A 46 1.39 7.74 -5.95
CA GLY A 46 1.26 8.56 -4.76
C GLY A 46 -0.22 8.62 -4.36
N ALA A 47 -0.56 8.16 -3.16
CA ALA A 47 -1.86 8.42 -2.56
C ALA A 47 -1.70 9.37 -1.37
N MET A 48 -2.76 10.06 -0.99
CA MET A 48 -2.81 10.81 0.27
C MET A 48 -3.90 10.22 1.14
N VAL A 49 -3.58 9.94 2.41
CA VAL A 49 -4.59 9.59 3.41
C VAL A 49 -4.72 10.75 4.39
N GLY A 50 -5.94 11.28 4.51
CA GLY A 50 -6.24 12.36 5.45
C GLY A 50 -6.16 11.91 6.91
N ALA A 51 -6.13 12.87 7.81
CA ALA A 51 -6.26 12.62 9.25
C ALA A 51 -7.58 11.90 9.56
N GLY A 52 -7.54 10.83 10.36
CA GLY A 52 -8.73 10.05 10.72
C GLY A 52 -9.43 9.33 9.55
N ALA A 53 -8.81 9.26 8.36
CA ALA A 53 -9.44 8.76 7.15
C ALA A 53 -9.05 7.31 6.84
N SER A 54 -9.93 6.63 6.10
CA SER A 54 -9.62 5.35 5.45
C SER A 54 -9.76 5.46 3.94
N ILE A 55 -8.81 4.90 3.20
CA ILE A 55 -8.82 4.83 1.74
C ILE A 55 -8.54 3.40 1.29
N THR A 56 -8.96 3.06 0.07
CA THR A 56 -8.61 1.78 -0.56
C THR A 56 -7.89 2.05 -1.86
N TYR A 57 -6.79 1.32 -2.08
CA TYR A 57 -6.00 1.34 -3.30
C TYR A 57 -6.07 -0.02 -3.98
N THR A 58 -6.18 -0.04 -5.31
CA THR A 58 -6.17 -1.27 -6.12
C THR A 58 -4.93 -1.26 -7.01
N SER A 59 -4.19 -2.36 -7.02
CA SER A 59 -2.98 -2.49 -7.83
C SER A 59 -3.28 -2.43 -9.34
N GLY A 60 -2.25 -2.12 -10.13
CA GLY A 60 -2.33 -2.26 -11.57
C GLY A 60 -2.45 -3.74 -11.98
N ALA A 61 -3.06 -4.00 -13.14
CA ALA A 61 -3.15 -5.37 -13.67
C ALA A 61 -1.75 -6.00 -13.82
N GLY A 62 -1.57 -7.24 -13.38
CA GLY A 62 -0.26 -7.90 -13.42
C GLY A 62 0.68 -7.53 -12.28
N LEU A 63 0.28 -6.63 -11.37
CA LEU A 63 1.13 -6.12 -10.30
C LEU A 63 0.55 -6.43 -8.92
N ASN A 64 1.45 -6.62 -7.97
CA ASN A 64 1.12 -6.88 -6.57
C ASN A 64 1.56 -5.73 -5.69
N ILE A 65 0.68 -5.31 -4.79
CA ILE A 65 1.03 -4.47 -3.66
C ILE A 65 1.77 -5.34 -2.64
N GLY A 66 2.97 -4.93 -2.26
CA GLY A 66 3.79 -5.63 -1.28
C GLY A 66 4.59 -4.74 -0.34
N ALA A 67 4.57 -3.43 -0.56
CA ALA A 67 5.26 -2.46 0.28
C ALA A 67 4.63 -1.08 0.14
N ILE A 68 4.80 -0.28 1.19
CA ILE A 68 4.38 1.11 1.22
C ILE A 68 5.38 1.93 2.03
N LYS A 69 5.66 3.13 1.53
CA LYS A 69 6.32 4.19 2.26
C LYS A 69 5.28 5.22 2.68
N ILE A 70 5.25 5.54 3.96
CA ILE A 70 4.33 6.52 4.56
C ILE A 70 5.16 7.73 4.96
N MET A 71 4.83 8.90 4.43
CA MET A 71 5.59 10.13 4.58
C MET A 71 4.71 11.22 5.15
N TYR A 72 5.21 11.88 6.19
CA TYR A 72 4.74 13.20 6.57
C TYR A 72 5.74 14.23 6.03
N VAL A 73 5.24 15.23 5.31
CA VAL A 73 6.06 16.32 4.77
C VAL A 73 5.47 17.65 5.20
N SER A 74 6.26 18.46 5.90
CA SER A 74 5.90 19.83 6.29
C SER A 74 7.09 20.76 6.08
N GLY A 75 7.05 21.52 4.99
CA GLY A 75 8.18 22.35 4.57
C GLY A 75 9.41 21.50 4.24
N THR A 76 10.53 21.77 4.91
CA THR A 76 11.78 21.00 4.76
C THR A 76 11.86 19.79 5.69
N ASN A 77 10.95 19.67 6.66
CA ASN A 77 10.91 18.54 7.58
C ASN A 77 10.13 17.40 6.96
N PHE A 78 10.75 16.22 6.91
CA PHE A 78 10.07 15.00 6.52
C PHE A 78 10.36 13.90 7.53
N THR A 79 9.36 13.05 7.74
CA THR A 79 9.48 11.81 8.50
C THR A 79 8.83 10.71 7.71
N GLN A 80 9.46 9.53 7.71
CA GLN A 80 8.98 8.39 6.95
C GLN A 80 9.10 7.08 7.71
N VAL A 81 8.15 6.18 7.44
CA VAL A 81 8.20 4.78 7.86
C VAL A 81 7.84 3.92 6.66
N ASN A 82 8.36 2.69 6.63
CA ASN A 82 8.09 1.74 5.56
C ASN A 82 7.58 0.43 6.17
N VAL A 83 6.53 -0.12 5.59
CA VAL A 83 5.99 -1.44 5.96
C VAL A 83 5.60 -2.19 4.70
N GLY A 84 5.38 -3.49 4.84
CA GLY A 84 5.02 -4.35 3.72
C GLY A 84 5.05 -5.82 4.06
N TYR A 85 4.91 -6.64 3.02
CA TYR A 85 5.06 -8.09 3.13
C TYR A 85 6.47 -8.44 3.63
N GLY A 86 6.55 -9.19 4.74
CA GLY A 86 7.81 -9.51 5.42
C GLY A 86 8.33 -8.41 6.36
N PHE A 87 7.75 -7.21 6.34
CA PHE A 87 8.09 -6.07 7.18
C PHE A 87 6.83 -5.45 7.78
N PHE A 88 6.21 -6.16 8.71
CA PHE A 88 4.85 -5.90 9.18
C PHE A 88 4.67 -4.67 10.08
N TYR A 89 5.77 -4.06 10.53
CA TYR A 89 5.73 -3.00 11.53
C TYR A 89 6.92 -2.05 11.40
N SER A 90 6.67 -0.74 11.52
CA SER A 90 7.71 0.29 11.57
C SER A 90 7.19 1.54 12.29
N ASN A 91 8.09 2.33 12.88
CA ASN A 91 7.75 3.56 13.58
C ASN A 91 8.77 4.67 13.30
N SER A 92 8.39 5.90 13.61
CA SER A 92 9.21 7.09 13.36
C SER A 92 10.07 7.55 14.54
N ILE A 93 10.35 6.69 15.53
CA ILE A 93 11.17 7.07 16.69
C ILE A 93 12.55 7.55 16.22
N GLY A 94 13.01 8.67 16.79
CA GLY A 94 14.30 9.29 16.44
C GLY A 94 14.25 10.16 15.18
N GLN A 95 13.09 10.29 14.53
CA GLN A 95 12.86 11.24 13.43
C GLN A 95 12.09 12.47 13.93
N PRO A 96 12.08 13.59 13.16
CA PRO A 96 11.26 14.75 13.50
C PRO A 96 9.79 14.39 13.71
N THR A 97 9.19 14.84 14.81
CA THR A 97 7.79 14.55 15.10
C THR A 97 6.88 15.44 14.25
N PRO A 98 5.93 14.87 13.48
CA PRO A 98 4.89 15.67 12.84
C PRO A 98 4.14 16.53 13.87
N PRO A 99 4.03 17.86 13.67
CA PRO A 99 3.46 18.78 14.66
C PRO A 99 1.97 18.56 14.93
N CYS A 100 1.28 17.82 14.07
CA CYS A 100 -0.12 17.45 14.25
C CYS A 100 -0.31 16.23 15.17
N LEU A 101 0.74 15.49 15.54
CA LEU A 101 0.63 14.37 16.48
C LEU A 101 0.57 14.86 17.93
N THR A 102 -0.17 14.12 18.75
CA THR A 102 -0.15 14.28 20.21
C THR A 102 0.99 13.48 20.86
N GLY A 103 1.52 12.46 20.18
CA GLY A 103 2.69 11.67 20.58
C GLY A 103 3.99 12.10 19.88
N THR A 104 5.12 11.46 20.23
CA THR A 104 6.46 11.80 19.70
C THR A 104 6.81 11.08 18.40
N TYR A 105 6.04 10.08 18.00
CA TYR A 105 6.21 9.32 16.78
C TYR A 105 4.85 8.78 16.31
N PHE A 106 4.80 8.33 15.07
CA PHE A 106 3.72 7.48 14.59
C PHE A 106 4.27 6.11 14.19
N THR A 107 3.36 5.17 14.08
CA THR A 107 3.61 3.77 13.79
C THR A 107 2.75 3.34 12.62
N ALA A 108 3.24 2.38 11.86
CA ALA A 108 2.50 1.71 10.82
C ALA A 108 2.54 0.20 11.05
N SER A 109 1.40 -0.46 10.85
CA SER A 109 1.27 -1.91 10.88
C SER A 109 0.65 -2.43 9.58
N TRP A 110 1.23 -3.48 9.03
CA TRP A 110 0.83 -4.12 7.78
C TRP A 110 0.39 -5.55 8.02
N ALA A 111 -0.73 -5.93 7.40
CA ALA A 111 -1.23 -7.31 7.39
C ALA A 111 -1.48 -7.75 5.95
N GLN A 112 -0.85 -8.86 5.56
CA GLN A 112 -1.01 -9.48 4.24
C GLN A 112 -0.55 -10.94 4.33
N ALA A 113 -1.39 -11.88 3.88
CA ALA A 113 -1.12 -13.31 4.00
C ALA A 113 -0.12 -13.82 2.95
N SER A 114 -0.20 -13.31 1.73
CA SER A 114 0.74 -13.58 0.64
C SER A 114 0.89 -12.37 -0.29
N PRO A 115 1.93 -12.30 -1.15
CA PRO A 115 2.13 -11.16 -2.04
C PRO A 115 0.96 -10.88 -2.98
N THR A 116 0.13 -11.88 -3.30
CA THR A 116 -1.04 -11.75 -4.19
C THR A 116 -2.35 -11.49 -3.44
N ASP A 117 -2.35 -11.61 -2.10
CA ASP A 117 -3.55 -11.35 -1.30
C ASP A 117 -3.74 -9.85 -1.06
N ASN A 118 -4.97 -9.50 -0.69
CA ASN A 118 -5.29 -8.18 -0.19
C ASN A 118 -4.48 -7.85 1.07
N ALA A 119 -4.14 -6.58 1.22
CA ALA A 119 -3.38 -6.06 2.33
C ALA A 119 -4.20 -5.06 3.14
N THR A 120 -3.86 -4.92 4.42
CA THR A 120 -4.37 -3.88 5.31
C THR A 120 -3.21 -3.14 5.94
N LEU A 121 -3.31 -1.81 5.97
CA LEU A 121 -2.39 -0.91 6.65
C LEU A 121 -3.16 -0.10 7.68
N VAL A 122 -2.61 0.00 8.90
CA VAL A 122 -3.08 0.93 9.93
C VAL A 122 -1.92 1.85 10.34
N ILE A 123 -2.17 3.15 10.37
CA ILE A 123 -1.25 4.20 10.85
C ILE A 123 -1.80 4.73 12.18
N PHE A 124 -0.99 4.78 13.24
CA PHE A 124 -1.42 5.17 14.59
C PHE A 124 -0.30 5.82 15.40
#